data_AF-W7QAU1-F1
#
_entry.id   AF-W7QAU1-F1
#
_cell.length_a   1.000
_cell.length_b   1.000
_cell.length_c   1.000
_cell.angle_alpha   90.00
_cell.angle_beta   90.00
_cell.angle_gamma   90.00
#
_symmetry.space_group_name_H-M   'P 1'
#
loop_
_entity.id
_entity.type
_entity.pdbx_description
1 polymer ?
#
loop_
_entity_poly.entity_id
_entity_poly.type
_entity_poly.pdbx_seq_one_letter_code
_entity_poly.pdbx_strand_id
1 'polypeptide(L)' 'MRFGLGWAKSHSFHTGQCPVMKYHRPLMQAILFGKVKIADAVNVQVISLDEAPQGYADFDGGAAKKFVIDPHGSVAA' A
#
# COMPACT_ATOMS: atom_id res chain seq x y z
N MET A 1 17.08 10.14 -16.04
CA MET A 1 16.82 8.77 -16.56
C MET A 1 17.66 8.52 -17.80
N ARG A 2 18.29 7.34 -17.95
CA ARG A 2 19.13 6.99 -19.12
C ARG A 2 18.31 6.26 -20.20
N PHE A 3 17.36 6.95 -20.83
CA PHE A 3 16.47 6.32 -21.82
C PHE A 3 17.23 5.67 -22.99
N GLY A 4 18.36 6.26 -23.43
CA GLY A 4 19.22 5.65 -24.44
C GLY A 4 19.85 4.31 -24.01
N LEU A 5 20.21 4.16 -22.73
CA LEU A 5 20.66 2.87 -22.20
C LEU A 5 19.51 1.85 -22.13
N GLY A 6 18.32 2.31 -21.74
CA GLY A 6 17.11 1.48 -21.74
C GLY A 6 16.76 0.97 -23.14
N TRP A 7 16.84 1.85 -24.15
CA TRP A 7 16.64 1.50 -25.55
C TRP A 7 17.68 0.50 -26.04
N ALA A 8 18.97 0.76 -25.79
CA ALA A 8 20.06 -0.13 -26.18
C ALA A 8 19.97 -1.53 -25.55
N LYS A 9 19.28 -1.65 -24.41
CA LYS A 9 19.00 -2.91 -23.72
C LYS A 9 17.57 -3.41 -23.93
N SER A 10 16.82 -2.84 -24.88
CA SER A 10 15.45 -3.24 -25.23
C SER A 10 14.50 -3.32 -24.01
N HIS A 11 14.60 -2.38 -23.08
CA HIS A 11 13.73 -2.35 -21.90
C HIS A 11 12.32 -1.88 -22.27
N SER A 12 11.30 -2.57 -21.74
CA SER A 12 9.91 -2.13 -21.74
C SER A 12 9.62 -1.33 -20.47
N PHE A 13 8.90 -0.22 -20.60
CA PHE A 13 8.46 0.61 -19.47
C PHE A 13 6.93 0.55 -19.38
N HIS A 14 6.40 0.30 -18.18
CA HIS A 14 4.97 0.28 -17.89
C HIS A 14 4.67 1.33 -16.83
N THR A 15 3.76 2.25 -17.11
CA THR A 15 3.43 3.38 -16.24
C THR A 15 1.92 3.55 -16.16
N GLY A 16 1.46 4.51 -15.35
CA GLY A 16 0.05 4.87 -15.21
C GLY A 16 -0.54 4.46 -13.87
N GLN A 17 -1.78 4.90 -13.65
CA GLN A 17 -2.54 4.53 -12.46
C GLN A 17 -2.87 3.03 -12.50
N CYS A 18 -2.82 2.37 -11.34
CA CYS A 18 -3.09 0.94 -11.25
C CYS A 18 -4.56 0.63 -11.58
N PRO A 19 -4.86 -0.29 -12.52
CA PRO A 19 -6.24 -0.70 -12.82
C PRO A 19 -6.74 -1.67 -11.73
N VAL A 20 -7.07 -1.16 -10.55
CA VAL A 20 -7.43 -1.95 -9.35
C VAL A 20 -8.52 -3.00 -9.63
N MET A 21 -9.54 -2.65 -10.42
CA MET A 21 -10.64 -3.56 -10.77
C MET A 21 -10.20 -4.82 -11.52
N LYS A 22 -9.04 -4.79 -12.19
CA LYS A 22 -8.48 -5.96 -12.86
C LYS A 22 -7.92 -6.98 -11.87
N TYR A 23 -7.50 -6.56 -10.68
CA TYR A 23 -6.72 -7.38 -9.76
C TYR A 23 -7.36 -7.61 -8.38
N HIS A 24 -8.30 -6.75 -7.95
CA HIS A 24 -8.83 -6.77 -6.58
C HIS A 24 -9.50 -8.10 -6.18
N ARG A 25 -10.29 -8.74 -7.05
CA ARG A 25 -10.99 -10.00 -6.73
C ARG A 25 -10.05 -11.18 -6.46
N PRO A 26 -9.08 -11.52 -7.35
CA PRO A 26 -8.14 -12.59 -7.04
C PRO A 26 -7.23 -12.27 -5.86
N LEU A 27 -6.85 -11.00 -5.64
CA LEU A 27 -6.06 -10.59 -4.47
C LEU A 27 -6.84 -10.76 -3.17
N MET A 28 -8.11 -10.37 -3.14
CA MET A 28 -9.01 -10.61 -2.01
C MET A 28 -9.10 -12.11 -1.69
N GLN A 29 -9.27 -12.97 -2.70
CA GLN A 29 -9.30 -14.41 -2.49
C GLN A 29 -7.98 -14.95 -1.93
N ALA A 30 -6.84 -14.43 -2.38
CA ALA A 30 -5.54 -14.80 -1.82
C ALA A 30 -5.42 -14.44 -0.33
N ILE A 31 -5.97 -13.29 0.09
CA ILE A 31 -6.03 -12.89 1.50
C ILE A 31 -6.95 -13.83 2.28
N LEU A 32 -8.17 -14.07 1.81
CA LEU A 32 -9.16 -14.92 2.49
C LEU A 32 -8.72 -16.37 2.64
N PHE A 33 -7.99 -16.90 1.66
CA PHE A 33 -7.39 -18.24 1.73
C PHE A 33 -6.03 -18.28 2.45
N GLY A 34 -5.65 -17.21 3.15
CA GLY A 34 -4.43 -17.16 3.96
C GLY A 34 -3.13 -17.27 3.17
N LYS A 35 -3.16 -17.04 1.85
CA LYS A 35 -1.97 -17.15 0.98
C LYS A 35 -1.01 -15.96 1.15
N VAL A 36 -1.50 -14.84 1.67
CA VAL A 36 -0.73 -13.60 1.88
C VAL A 36 -1.18 -12.93 3.17
N LYS A 37 -0.20 -12.46 3.97
CA LYS A 37 -0.42 -11.62 5.15
C LYS A 37 0.00 -10.18 4.87
N ILE A 38 -0.85 -9.46 4.15
CA ILE A 38 -0.47 -8.13 3.61
C ILE A 38 -0.31 -7.07 4.72
N ALA A 39 -1.10 -7.14 5.79
CA ALA A 39 -1.02 -6.20 6.91
C ALA A 39 0.34 -6.24 7.61
N ASP A 40 0.87 -7.44 7.83
CA ASP A 40 2.21 -7.65 8.41
C ASP A 40 3.30 -7.15 7.46
N ALA A 41 3.18 -7.49 6.17
CA ALA A 41 4.18 -7.15 5.16
C ALA A 41 4.37 -5.64 4.97
N VAL A 42 3.34 -4.84 5.23
CA VAL A 42 3.39 -3.36 5.13
C VAL A 42 3.37 -2.66 6.49
N ASN A 43 3.51 -3.42 7.58
CA ASN A 43 3.56 -2.91 8.96
C ASN A 43 2.37 -1.97 9.27
N VAL A 44 1.15 -2.50 9.20
CA VAL A 44 -0.07 -1.73 9.45
C VAL A 44 -0.10 -1.22 10.90
N GLN A 45 -0.38 0.07 11.07
CA GLN A 45 -0.73 0.67 12.35
C GLN A 45 -2.13 1.27 12.25
N VAL A 46 -3.05 0.82 13.10
CA VAL A 46 -4.38 1.42 13.21
C VAL A 46 -4.27 2.67 14.07
N ILE A 47 -4.89 3.77 13.61
CA ILE A 47 -4.96 5.05 14.30
C ILE A 47 -6.40 5.56 14.31
N SER A 48 -6.74 6.39 15.29
CA SER A 48 -7.99 7.15 15.31
C SER A 48 -8.00 8.26 14.25
N LEU A 49 -9.16 8.88 14.03
CA LEU A 49 -9.28 10.03 13.14
C LEU A 49 -8.48 11.25 13.66
N ASP A 50 -8.44 11.46 14.99
CA ASP A 50 -7.73 12.59 15.61
C ASP A 50 -6.20 12.46 15.48
N GLU A 51 -5.69 11.24 15.40
CA GLU A 51 -4.27 10.93 15.21
C GLU A 51 -3.82 11.06 13.74
N ALA A 52 -4.75 11.23 12.79
CA ALA A 52 -4.43 11.30 11.36
C ALA A 52 -3.38 12.38 11.02
N PRO A 53 -3.43 13.63 11.54
CA PRO A 53 -2.41 14.63 11.26
C PRO A 53 -1.01 14.20 11.69
N GLN A 54 -0.88 13.57 12.86
CA GLN A 54 0.40 13.03 13.34
C GLN A 54 0.85 11.86 12.46
N GLY A 55 -0.06 10.97 12.06
CA GLY A 55 0.24 9.88 11.14
C GLY A 55 0.77 10.36 9.79
N TYR A 56 0.25 11.48 9.26
CA TYR A 56 0.82 12.13 8.07
C TYR A 56 2.22 12.67 8.31
N ALA A 57 2.47 13.36 9.43
CA ALA A 57 3.80 13.89 9.77
C ALA A 57 4.84 12.78 9.96
N ASP A 58 4.48 11.70 10.66
CA ASP A 58 5.36 10.55 10.86
C ASP A 58 5.67 9.84 9.53
N PHE A 59 4.67 9.68 8.66
CA PHE A 59 4.85 9.06 7.35
C PHE A 59 5.74 9.91 6.43
N ASP A 60 5.54 11.22 6.40
CA ASP A 60 6.40 12.17 5.66
C ASP A 60 7.84 12.16 6.22
N GLY A 61 7.98 11.99 7.54
CA GLY A 61 9.26 11.79 8.23
C GLY A 61 9.95 10.44 7.94
N GLY A 62 9.34 9.55 7.14
CA GLY A 62 9.92 8.29 6.71
C GLY A 62 9.60 7.09 7.61
N ALA A 63 8.58 7.18 8.47
CA ALA A 63 8.13 6.03 9.24
C ALA A 63 7.75 4.85 8.32
N ALA A 64 8.36 3.69 8.54
CA ALA A 64 8.09 2.46 7.78
C ALA A 64 6.81 1.76 8.25
N LYS A 65 5.67 2.48 8.18
CA LYS A 65 4.36 2.02 8.63
C LYS A 65 3.27 2.33 7.60
N LYS A 66 2.25 1.48 7.54
CA LYS A 66 1.01 1.77 6.82
C LYS A 66 -0.07 2.18 7.81
N PHE A 67 -0.29 3.49 7.95
CA PHE A 67 -1.38 3.99 8.79
C PHE A 67 -2.74 3.67 8.16
N VAL A 68 -3.64 3.10 8.96
CA VAL A 68 -5.04 2.81 8.62
C VAL A 68 -5.90 3.52 9.65
N ILE A 69 -6.77 4.43 9.19
CA ILE A 69 -7.64 5.20 10.08
C ILE A 69 -8.89 4.38 10.35
N ASP A 70 -9.18 4.14 11.63
CA ASP A 70 -10.46 3.63 12.11
C ASP A 70 -11.25 4.79 12.76
N PRO A 71 -12.11 5.47 12.00
CA PRO A 71 -12.76 6.69 12.47
C PRO A 71 -13.84 6.46 13.53
N HIS A 72 -14.26 5.21 13.73
CA HIS A 72 -15.35 4.85 14.64
C HIS A 72 -15.00 3.73 15.62
N GLY A 73 -13.74 3.27 15.67
CA GLY A 73 -13.33 2.15 16.51
C GLY A 73 -14.02 0.84 16.13
N SER A 74 -14.28 0.61 14.84
CA SER A 74 -15.00 -0.58 14.35
C SER A 74 -14.13 -1.82 14.23
N VAL A 75 -12.81 -1.65 14.19
CA VAL A 75 -11.82 -2.72 13.99
C VAL A 75 -11.19 -3.16 15.31
N ALA A 76 -11.25 -2.31 16.35
CA ALA A 76 -10.85 -2.65 17.70
C ALA A 76 -11.98 -3.42 18.41
N ALA A 77 -11.80 -4.73 18.58
CA ALA A 77 -12.53 -5.58 19.51
C ALA A 77 -11.58 -6.10 20.58
#